data_AF-A0AAV3J2B5-F1
#
_entry.id   AF-A0AAV3J2B5-F1
#
_cell.length_a   1.000
_cell.length_b   1.000
_cell.length_c   1.000
_cell.angle_alpha   90.00
_cell.angle_beta   90.00
_cell.angle_gamma   90.00
#
_symmetry.space_group_name_H-M   'P 1'
#
loop_
_entity.id
_entity.type
_entity.pdbx_description
1 polymer ?
#
loop_
_entity_poly.entity_id
_entity_poly.type
_entity_poly.pdbx_seq_one_letter_code
_entity_poly.pdbx_strand_id
1 'polypeptide(L)'
;MTANELENELIAGRATLNELLERIRTHIQARDEKLYEVNKLVSIVKDRKEVSIDNFSQLRKEINSLIVEYTKINEISSYIKGFTACYDQVEPLMQDIASISLMIEQQKEQLRALSASVMSPNLAESINQHVEE
;
A
#
# COMPACT_ATOMS: atom_id res chain seq x y z
N MET A 1 5.31 5.75 -21.95
CA MET A 1 4.66 6.36 -20.80
C MET A 1 5.39 7.66 -20.47
N THR A 2 4.69 8.79 -20.51
CA THR A 2 5.25 10.10 -20.18
C THR A 2 5.15 10.37 -18.67
N ALA A 3 5.95 11.30 -18.14
CA ALA A 3 5.87 11.68 -16.72
C ALA A 3 4.46 12.15 -16.32
N ASN A 4 3.77 12.86 -17.23
CA ASN A 4 2.41 13.32 -17.02
C ASN A 4 1.38 12.18 -17.01
N GLU A 5 1.57 11.14 -17.83
CA GLU A 5 0.72 9.94 -17.79
C GLU A 5 0.85 9.21 -16.45
N LEU A 6 2.07 9.08 -15.93
CA LEU A 6 2.33 8.47 -14.62
C LEU A 6 1.71 9.27 -13.47
N GLU A 7 1.84 10.59 -13.49
CA GLU A 7 1.24 11.46 -12.48
C GLU A 7 -0.28 11.35 -12.45
N ASN A 8 -0.92 11.30 -13.63
CA ASN A 8 -2.36 11.11 -13.74
C ASN A 8 -2.83 9.75 -13.21
N GLU A 9 -2.08 8.67 -13.50
CA GLU A 9 -2.38 7.34 -12.96
C GLU A 9 -2.25 7.28 -11.44
N LEU A 10 -1.25 7.96 -10.87
CA LEU A 10 -1.08 8.07 -9.41
C LEU A 10 -2.24 8.82 -8.75
N ILE A 11 -2.67 9.94 -9.35
CA ILE A 11 -3.82 10.71 -8.87
C ILE A 11 -5.09 9.85 -8.91
N ALA A 12 -5.33 9.16 -10.03
CA ALA A 12 -6.48 8.28 -10.19
C ALA A 12 -6.47 7.13 -9.17
N GLY A 13 -5.32 6.44 -9.01
CA GLY A 13 -5.17 5.35 -8.05
C GLY A 13 -5.40 5.81 -6.60
N ARG A 14 -4.89 6.99 -6.22
CA ARG A 14 -5.15 7.58 -4.90
C ARG A 14 -6.62 7.90 -4.70
N ALA A 15 -7.29 8.45 -5.72
CA ALA A 15 -8.72 8.75 -5.65
C ALA A 15 -9.55 7.46 -5.46
N THR A 16 -9.25 6.40 -6.21
CA THR A 16 -9.90 5.10 -6.06
C THR A 16 -9.68 4.50 -4.67
N LEU A 17 -8.45 4.54 -4.14
CA LEU A 17 -8.18 4.03 -2.79
C LEU A 17 -8.97 4.79 -1.71
N ASN A 18 -9.03 6.12 -1.82
CA ASN A 18 -9.83 6.94 -0.90
C ASN A 18 -11.32 6.59 -0.99
N GLU A 19 -11.86 6.39 -2.20
CA GLU A 19 -13.25 5.96 -2.37
C GLU A 19 -13.51 4.60 -1.69
N LEU A 20 -12.63 3.63 -1.89
CA LEU A 20 -12.73 2.31 -1.24
C LEU A 20 -12.68 2.44 0.29
N LEU A 21 -11.81 3.29 0.81
CA LEU A 21 -11.69 3.57 2.25
C LEU A 21 -12.96 4.21 2.85
N GLU A 22 -13.58 5.17 2.15
CA GLU A 22 -14.86 5.75 2.59
C GLU A 22 -16.01 4.76 2.51
N ARG A 23 -16.06 3.94 1.45
CA ARG A 23 -17.08 2.91 1.28
C ARG A 23 -16.99 1.84 2.36
N ILE A 24 -15.79 1.36 2.69
CA ILE A 24 -15.64 0.37 3.77
C ILE A 24 -16.02 0.96 5.13
N ARG A 25 -15.73 2.23 5.42
CA ARG A 25 -16.19 2.89 6.66
C ARG A 25 -17.71 2.92 6.75
N THR A 26 -18.38 3.28 5.66
CA THR A 26 -19.85 3.30 5.60
C THR A 26 -20.44 1.93 5.94
N HIS A 27 -19.91 0.85 5.34
CA HIS A 27 -20.38 -0.50 5.62
C HIS A 27 -20.03 -0.98 7.04
N ILE A 28 -18.87 -0.60 7.57
CA ILE A 28 -18.48 -0.85 8.95
C ILE A 28 -19.48 -0.22 9.92
N GLN A 29 -19.83 1.05 9.72
CA GLN A 29 -20.82 1.74 10.55
C GLN A 29 -22.19 1.05 10.46
N ALA A 30 -22.67 0.75 9.25
CA ALA A 30 -23.95 0.07 9.05
C ALA A 30 -23.98 -1.33 9.70
N ARG A 31 -22.88 -2.08 9.66
CA ARG A 31 -22.74 -3.36 10.35
C ARG A 31 -22.85 -3.16 11.86
N ASP A 32 -22.17 -2.17 12.43
CA ASP A 32 -22.13 -1.95 13.88
C ASP A 32 -23.53 -1.56 14.41
N GLU A 33 -24.27 -0.72 13.67
CA GLU A 33 -25.68 -0.40 13.94
C GLU A 33 -26.58 -1.65 13.90
N LYS A 34 -26.43 -2.50 12.88
CA LYS A 34 -27.19 -3.76 12.76
C LYS A 34 -26.86 -4.74 13.88
N LEU A 35 -25.59 -4.82 14.27
CA LEU A 35 -25.13 -5.69 15.34
C LEU A 35 -25.72 -5.27 16.69
N TYR A 36 -25.85 -3.96 16.92
CA TYR A 36 -26.58 -3.43 18.06
C TYR A 36 -28.06 -3.85 18.07
N GLU A 37 -28.77 -3.73 16.95
CA GLU A 37 -30.18 -4.15 16.86
C GLU A 37 -30.36 -5.67 17.05
N VAL A 38 -29.48 -6.50 16.48
CA VAL A 38 -29.48 -7.94 16.73
C VAL A 38 -29.31 -8.24 18.21
N ASN A 39 -28.33 -7.62 18.87
CA ASN A 39 -28.08 -7.82 20.30
C ASN A 39 -29.28 -7.42 21.16
N LYS A 40 -29.92 -6.30 20.82
CA LYS A 40 -31.14 -5.82 21.48
C LYS A 40 -32.29 -6.82 21.33
N LEU A 41 -32.53 -7.33 20.12
CA LEU A 41 -33.56 -8.34 19.87
C LEU A 41 -33.28 -9.63 20.65
N VAL A 42 -32.03 -10.09 20.67
CA VAL A 42 -31.62 -11.27 21.45
C VAL A 42 -31.87 -11.05 22.94
N SER A 43 -31.56 -9.87 23.49
CA SER A 43 -31.84 -9.56 24.89
C SER A 43 -33.33 -9.62 25.20
N ILE A 44 -34.16 -8.98 24.35
CA ILE A 44 -35.62 -9.00 24.50
C ILE A 44 -36.16 -10.43 24.48
N VAL A 45 -35.64 -11.28 23.59
CA VAL A 45 -36.06 -12.69 23.48
C VAL A 45 -35.65 -13.48 24.72
N LYS A 46 -34.45 -13.25 25.26
CA LYS A 46 -33.96 -13.92 26.48
C LYS A 46 -34.80 -13.60 27.72
N ASP A 47 -35.28 -12.37 27.83
CA ASP A 47 -36.02 -11.89 29.01
C ASP A 47 -37.51 -12.28 28.97
N ARG A 48 -38.01 -12.80 27.86
CA ARG A 48 -39.42 -13.18 27.70
C ARG A 48 -39.68 -14.62 28.16
N LYS A 49 -40.78 -14.82 28.89
CA LYS A 49 -41.29 -16.15 29.26
C LYS A 49 -41.82 -16.94 28.06
N GLU A 50 -42.32 -16.25 27.03
CA GLU A 50 -42.81 -16.85 25.79
C GLU A 50 -42.20 -16.15 24.57
N VAL A 51 -41.64 -16.94 23.65
CA VAL A 51 -41.02 -16.48 22.40
C VAL A 51 -41.91 -16.92 21.24
N SER A 52 -42.28 -15.98 20.37
CA SER A 52 -43.10 -16.26 19.18
C SER A 52 -42.24 -16.50 17.93
N ILE A 53 -42.86 -17.11 16.91
CA ILE A 53 -42.27 -17.27 15.57
C ILE A 53 -41.91 -15.90 14.96
N ASP A 54 -42.70 -14.86 15.23
CA ASP A 54 -42.43 -13.51 14.73
C ASP A 54 -41.09 -12.97 15.27
N ASN A 55 -40.75 -13.24 16.53
CA ASN A 55 -39.46 -12.87 17.11
C ASN A 55 -38.30 -13.53 16.35
N PHE A 56 -38.44 -14.83 16.02
CA PHE A 56 -37.43 -15.56 15.23
C PHE A 56 -37.33 -15.04 13.80
N SER A 57 -38.47 -14.73 13.17
CA SER A 57 -38.53 -14.14 11.82
C SER A 57 -37.82 -12.79 11.77
N GLN A 58 -38.04 -11.93 12.77
CA GLN A 58 -37.38 -10.64 12.88
C GLN A 58 -35.87 -10.80 13.11
N LEU A 59 -35.45 -11.65 14.05
CA LEU A 59 -34.04 -11.92 14.30
C LEU A 59 -33.33 -12.45 13.04
N ARG A 60 -33.98 -13.34 12.29
CA ARG A 60 -33.43 -13.87 11.02
C ARG A 60 -33.24 -12.77 9.97
N LYS A 61 -34.17 -11.82 9.85
CA LYS A 61 -34.04 -10.69 8.92
C LYS A 61 -32.85 -9.79 9.28
N GLU A 62 -32.66 -9.50 10.56
CA GLU A 62 -31.53 -8.68 11.00
C GLU A 62 -30.19 -9.41 10.81
N ILE A 63 -30.12 -10.71 11.12
CA ILE A 63 -28.93 -11.53 10.85
C ILE A 63 -28.61 -11.56 9.36
N ASN A 64 -29.59 -11.77 8.48
CA ASN A 64 -29.38 -11.74 7.04
C ASN A 64 -28.85 -10.37 6.58
N SER A 65 -29.37 -9.28 7.13
CA SER A 65 -28.90 -7.94 6.83
C SER A 65 -27.44 -7.73 7.29
N LEU A 66 -27.07 -8.30 8.44
CA LEU A 66 -25.71 -8.25 8.96
C LEU A 66 -24.74 -9.04 8.06
N ILE A 67 -25.15 -10.22 7.58
CA ILE A 67 -24.37 -11.03 6.63
C ILE A 67 -24.08 -10.23 5.37
N VAL A 68 -25.07 -9.51 4.83
CA VAL A 68 -24.90 -8.66 3.64
C VAL A 68 -23.81 -7.61 3.86
N GLU A 69 -23.81 -6.94 5.03
CA GLU A 69 -22.77 -5.93 5.31
C GLU A 69 -21.38 -6.56 5.47
N TYR A 70 -21.26 -7.72 6.13
CA TYR A 70 -19.99 -8.45 6.21
C TYR A 70 -19.45 -8.86 4.83
N THR A 71 -20.33 -9.32 3.93
CA THR A 71 -19.93 -9.67 2.55
C THR A 71 -19.35 -8.46 1.82
N LYS A 72 -20.04 -7.31 1.86
CA LYS A 72 -19.54 -6.07 1.24
C LYS A 72 -18.21 -5.60 1.83
N ILE A 73 -18.07 -5.68 3.16
CA ILE A 73 -16.81 -5.34 3.83
C ILE A 73 -15.68 -6.25 3.34
N ASN A 74 -15.93 -7.55 3.20
CA ASN A 74 -14.92 -8.51 2.74
C ASN A 74 -14.51 -8.27 1.28
N GLU A 75 -15.46 -7.97 0.41
CA GLU A 75 -15.21 -7.60 -0.99
C GLU A 75 -14.32 -6.36 -1.06
N ILE A 76 -14.70 -5.27 -0.39
CA ILE A 76 -13.91 -4.02 -0.40
C ILE A 76 -12.53 -4.23 0.23
N SER A 77 -12.44 -4.99 1.33
CA SER A 77 -11.17 -5.33 1.96
C SER A 77 -10.22 -6.06 1.01
N SER A 78 -10.75 -6.92 0.14
CA SER A 78 -9.96 -7.65 -0.86
C SER A 78 -9.38 -6.70 -1.91
N TYR A 79 -10.16 -5.72 -2.37
CA TYR A 79 -9.65 -4.67 -3.27
C TYR A 79 -8.54 -3.83 -2.61
N ILE A 80 -8.74 -3.38 -1.37
CA ILE A 80 -7.73 -2.61 -0.62
C ILE A 80 -6.44 -3.42 -0.41
N LYS A 81 -6.56 -4.73 -0.13
CA LYS A 81 -5.40 -5.63 -0.04
C LYS A 81 -4.65 -5.74 -1.36
N GLY A 82 -5.35 -5.76 -2.48
CA GLY A 82 -4.73 -5.71 -3.81
C GLY A 82 -3.88 -4.45 -4.00
N PHE A 83 -4.40 -3.28 -3.61
CA PHE A 83 -3.64 -2.02 -3.67
C PHE A 83 -2.39 -2.04 -2.79
N THR A 84 -2.50 -2.50 -1.55
CA THR A 84 -1.36 -2.55 -0.61
C THR A 84 -0.30 -3.57 -1.04
N ALA A 85 -0.69 -4.72 -1.58
CA ALA A 85 0.25 -5.72 -2.10
C ALA A 85 1.13 -5.19 -3.24
N CYS A 86 0.62 -4.26 -4.06
CA CYS A 86 1.43 -3.59 -5.08
C CYS A 86 2.53 -2.71 -4.45
N TYR A 87 2.24 -2.01 -3.35
CA TYR A 87 3.25 -1.22 -2.64
C TYR A 87 4.33 -2.11 -2.02
N ASP A 88 3.92 -3.19 -1.36
CA ASP A 88 4.84 -4.15 -0.72
C ASP A 88 5.83 -4.77 -1.73
N GLN A 89 5.41 -4.92 -3.00
CA GLN A 89 6.27 -5.42 -4.08
C GLN A 89 7.23 -4.37 -4.64
N VAL A 90 6.83 -3.09 -4.64
CA VAL A 90 7.61 -1.98 -5.23
C VAL A 90 8.62 -1.41 -4.23
N GLU A 91 8.36 -1.47 -2.93
CA GLU A 91 9.25 -0.92 -1.90
C GLU A 91 10.68 -1.50 -1.94
N PRO A 92 10.90 -2.83 -2.06
CA PRO A 92 12.24 -3.38 -2.21
C PRO A 92 12.95 -2.91 -3.48
N LEU A 93 12.21 -2.81 -4.60
CA LEU A 93 12.77 -2.33 -5.88
C LEU A 93 13.23 -0.87 -5.78
N MET A 94 12.49 -0.04 -5.05
CA MET A 94 12.89 1.36 -4.78
C MET A 94 14.18 1.43 -3.96
N GLN A 95 14.34 0.55 -2.97
CA GLN A 95 15.58 0.46 -2.17
C GLN A 95 16.76 0.01 -3.03
N ASP A 96 16.56 -0.96 -3.92
CA ASP A 96 17.59 -1.42 -4.86
C ASP A 96 18.00 -0.31 -5.84
N ILE A 97 17.04 0.45 -6.39
CA ILE A 97 17.32 1.60 -7.27
C ILE A 97 18.14 2.68 -6.55
N ALA A 98 17.81 2.97 -5.29
CA ALA A 98 18.57 3.93 -4.48
C ALA A 98 20.01 3.45 -4.24
N SER A 99 20.19 2.16 -3.95
CA SER A 99 21.50 1.54 -3.78
C SER A 99 22.34 1.60 -5.06
N ILE A 100 21.77 1.23 -6.21
CA ILE A 100 22.44 1.30 -7.52
C ILE A 100 22.82 2.74 -7.86
N SER A 101 21.93 3.70 -7.58
CA SER A 101 22.20 5.13 -7.81
C SER A 101 23.40 5.62 -7.01
N LEU A 102 23.52 5.19 -5.74
CA LEU A 102 24.69 5.49 -4.92
C LEU A 102 25.98 4.88 -5.49
N MET A 103 25.92 3.61 -5.95
CA MET A 103 27.07 2.95 -6.57
C MET A 103 27.53 3.67 -7.84
N ILE A 104 26.61 4.14 -8.68
CA ILE A 104 26.93 4.90 -9.89
C ILE A 104 27.66 6.20 -9.53
N GLU A 105 27.20 6.94 -8.53
CA GLU A 105 27.86 8.18 -8.11
C GLU A 105 29.25 7.92 -7.52
N GLN A 106 29.43 6.84 -6.74
CA GLN A 106 30.75 6.42 -6.26
C GLN A 106 31.70 6.08 -7.41
N GLN A 107 31.23 5.33 -8.42
CA GLN A 107 32.03 4.99 -9.59
C GLN A 107 32.40 6.23 -10.41
N LYS A 108 31.49 7.20 -10.57
CA LYS A 108 31.79 8.48 -11.23
C LYS A 108 32.89 9.24 -10.51
N GLU A 109 32.83 9.29 -9.17
CA GLU A 109 33.84 9.99 -8.38
C GLU A 109 35.20 9.29 -8.43
N GLN A 110 35.23 7.95 -8.36
CA GLN A 110 36.44 7.17 -8.57
C GLN A 110 37.06 7.43 -9.95
N LEU A 111 36.24 7.53 -11.00
CA LEU A 111 36.70 7.83 -12.35
C LEU A 111 37.29 9.25 -12.45
N ARG A 112 36.68 10.24 -11.79
CA ARG A 112 37.23 11.61 -11.71
C ARG A 112 38.57 11.65 -11.00
N ALA A 113 38.69 10.97 -9.86
CA ALA A 113 39.92 10.89 -9.08
C ALA A 113 41.05 10.22 -9.89
N LEU A 114 40.73 9.11 -10.58
CA LEU A 114 41.69 8.43 -11.46
C LEU A 114 42.13 9.33 -12.62
N SER A 115 41.18 10.02 -13.27
CA SER A 115 41.49 10.98 -14.34
C SER A 115 42.42 12.10 -13.87
N ALA A 116 42.17 12.67 -12.69
CA ALA A 116 43.04 13.67 -12.08
C ALA A 116 44.43 13.12 -11.75
N SER A 117 44.53 11.88 -11.27
CA SER A 117 45.82 11.22 -11.00
C SER A 117 46.66 11.01 -12.26
N VAL A 118 46.04 10.59 -13.37
CA VAL A 118 46.72 10.37 -14.66
C VAL A 118 47.15 11.70 -15.30
N MET A 119 46.36 12.75 -15.12
CA MET A 119 46.66 14.11 -15.59
C MET A 119 47.67 14.85 -14.69
N SER A 120 48.09 14.25 -13.57
CA SER A 120 49.04 14.90 -12.66
C SER A 120 50.45 14.96 -13.29
N PRO A 121 51.14 16.11 -13.21
CA PRO A 121 52.41 16.36 -13.91
C PRO A 121 53.55 15.41 -13.51
N ASN A 122 53.43 14.69 -12.39
CA ASN A 122 54.44 13.73 -11.93
C ASN A 122 54.62 12.52 -12.86
N LEU A 123 53.66 12.21 -13.74
CA LEU A 123 53.84 11.13 -14.73
C LEU A 123 54.74 11.56 -15.90
N ALA A 124 54.74 12.85 -16.26
CA ALA A 124 55.59 13.39 -17.32
C ALA A 124 57.06 13.49 -16.89
N GLU A 125 57.33 13.80 -15.61
CA GLU A 125 58.68 13.78 -15.05
C GLU A 125 59.25 12.35 -14.88
N SER A 126 58.41 11.37 -14.53
CA SER A 126 58.85 9.98 -14.39
C SER A 126 59.19 9.32 -15.74
N ILE A 127 58.50 9.70 -16.82
CA ILE A 127 58.83 9.22 -18.18
C ILE A 127 60.13 9.84 -18.69
N ASN A 128 60.38 11.13 -18.44
CA ASN A 128 61.64 11.77 -18.85
C ASN A 128 62.85 11.24 -18.07
N GLN A 129 62.69 10.81 -16.81
CA GLN A 129 63.78 10.18 -16.04
C GLN A 129 64.11 8.74 -16.48
N HIS A 130 63.27 8.07 -17.29
CA HIS A 130 63.53 6.73 -17.82
C HIS A 130 64.01 6.72 -19.28
N VAL A 131 64.15 7.87 -19.93
CA VAL A 131 64.66 8.01 -21.31
C VAL A 131 66.10 8.56 -21.33
N GLU A 132 66.62 9.07 -20.19
CA GLU A 132 67.99 9.59 -20.06
C GLU A 132 69.00 8.62 -19.37
N GLU A 133 68.67 7.34 -19.19
CA GLU A 133 69.64 6.26 -18.89
C GLU A 133 69.89 5.36 -20.10
#